data_AF-A0A537F7H9-F1
#
_entry.id   AF-A0A537F7H9-F1
#
_cell.length_a   1.000
_cell.length_b   1.000
_cell.length_c   1.000
_cell.angle_alpha   90.00
_cell.angle_beta   90.00
_cell.angle_gamma   90.00
#
_symmetry.space_group_name_H-M   'P 1'
#
loop_
_entity.id
_entity.type
_entity.pdbx_description
1 polymer ?
#
loop_
_entity_poly.entity_id
_entity_poly.type
_entity_poly.pdbx_seq_one_letter_code
_entity_poly.pdbx_strand_id
1 'polypeptide(L)'
;MLELKTYRTQVHNDWCPGCGDFGIVNAIQMTLLEMQLEPHRVAIFSGIGCSGKTPHFVNAYGFHTLHGRVLPIATGARLSNPGLTVVAVGGDGDGLGIGAGHFVNTGRRNLDFTYVLYDNGVYGLTKGQASPTLPKGVKTKSMPAPAIIERVNPIAMAVASGYTFVARSYALDVRHLKQTLRAAIEHRGSAFVDVLQTCPTYNDINTKEWYGGEDLPVKAPRLYKLEDSGYNGVVADPSTDEVNTKKGNALVKSFEWGDKIRDIAPLLDELT
;
A
#
# COMPACT_ATOMS: atom_id res chain seq x y z
N MET A 1 15.84 -0.78 -24.91
CA MET A 1 14.66 -0.28 -24.17
C MET A 1 13.96 -1.50 -23.61
N LEU A 2 13.61 -1.47 -22.33
CA LEU A 2 12.96 -2.60 -21.66
C LEU A 2 11.50 -2.71 -22.10
N GLU A 3 10.94 -3.92 -22.04
CA GLU A 3 9.53 -4.21 -22.35
C GLU A 3 8.80 -4.79 -21.13
N LEU A 4 7.47 -4.71 -21.08
CA LEU A 4 6.68 -5.21 -19.94
C LEU A 4 6.94 -6.70 -19.64
N LYS A 5 7.16 -7.51 -20.67
CA LYS A 5 7.49 -8.94 -20.52
C LYS A 5 8.77 -9.18 -19.69
N THR A 6 9.67 -8.20 -19.65
CA THR A 6 10.91 -8.25 -18.87
C THR A 6 10.64 -8.37 -17.38
N TYR A 7 9.53 -7.83 -16.89
CA TYR A 7 9.19 -7.82 -15.46
C TYR A 7 8.25 -8.96 -15.05
N ARG A 8 7.89 -9.86 -15.97
CA ARG A 8 7.01 -11.00 -15.69
C ARG A 8 7.83 -12.27 -15.52
N THR A 9 7.46 -13.09 -14.54
CA THR A 9 8.05 -14.42 -14.35
C THR A 9 7.21 -15.48 -15.08
N GLN A 10 7.75 -16.70 -15.18
CA GLN A 10 7.00 -17.87 -15.69
C GLN A 10 6.23 -18.60 -14.58
N VAL A 11 6.27 -18.09 -13.35
CA VAL A 11 5.58 -18.70 -12.20
C VAL A 11 4.09 -18.48 -12.35
N HIS A 12 3.30 -19.55 -12.19
CA HIS A 12 1.85 -19.45 -12.19
C HIS A 12 1.39 -18.59 -11.01
N ASN A 13 0.64 -17.51 -11.31
CA ASN A 13 0.00 -16.71 -10.28
C ASN A 13 -1.23 -17.45 -9.76
N ASP A 14 -1.13 -17.92 -8.51
CA ASP A 14 -2.09 -18.78 -7.83
C ASP A 14 -3.09 -18.00 -6.95
N TRP A 15 -3.22 -16.68 -7.16
CA TRP A 15 -4.27 -15.89 -6.54
C TRP A 15 -5.64 -16.20 -7.11
N CYS A 16 -6.67 -16.01 -6.29
CA CYS A 16 -8.05 -16.24 -6.68
C CYS A 16 -8.47 -15.33 -7.84
N PRO A 17 -9.28 -15.81 -8.80
CA PRO A 17 -9.85 -14.96 -9.84
C PRO A 17 -10.58 -13.75 -9.25
N GLY A 18 -10.28 -12.56 -9.77
CA GLY A 18 -10.85 -11.29 -9.29
C GLY A 18 -10.18 -10.69 -8.04
N CYS A 19 -9.08 -11.28 -7.55
CA CYS A 19 -8.30 -10.70 -6.46
C CYS A 19 -7.65 -9.36 -6.88
N GLY A 20 -7.69 -8.36 -6.00
CA GLY A 20 -7.06 -7.06 -6.22
C GLY A 20 -5.54 -7.12 -6.38
N ASP A 21 -4.88 -8.13 -5.80
CA ASP A 21 -3.41 -8.30 -5.87
C ASP A 21 -2.88 -8.33 -7.32
N PHE A 22 -3.69 -8.80 -8.29
CA PHE A 22 -3.35 -8.75 -9.73
C PHE A 22 -3.15 -7.32 -10.23
N GLY A 23 -4.00 -6.38 -9.79
CA GLY A 23 -3.90 -4.98 -10.15
C GLY A 23 -2.63 -4.34 -9.59
N ILE A 24 -2.26 -4.70 -8.36
CA ILE A 24 -1.05 -4.19 -7.69
C ILE A 24 0.22 -4.70 -8.36
N VAL A 25 0.33 -6.00 -8.64
CA VAL A 25 1.49 -6.54 -9.37
C VAL A 25 1.62 -5.94 -10.77
N ASN A 26 0.50 -5.78 -11.48
CA ASN A 26 0.53 -5.15 -12.79
C ASN A 26 1.00 -3.69 -12.69
N ALA A 27 0.53 -2.93 -11.70
CA ALA A 27 0.99 -1.56 -11.46
C ALA A 27 2.49 -1.51 -11.15
N ILE A 28 3.01 -2.39 -10.29
CA ILE A 28 4.45 -2.51 -10.00
C ILE A 28 5.24 -2.75 -11.30
N GLN A 29 4.86 -3.77 -12.09
CA GLN A 29 5.54 -4.10 -13.36
C GLN A 29 5.53 -2.92 -14.35
N MET A 30 4.40 -2.20 -14.45
CA MET A 30 4.26 -1.03 -15.31
C MET A 30 5.09 0.16 -14.81
N THR A 31 5.18 0.37 -13.50
CA THR A 31 6.00 1.42 -12.89
C THR A 31 7.49 1.16 -13.15
N LEU A 32 7.97 -0.07 -12.94
CA LEU A 32 9.37 -0.42 -13.22
C LEU A 32 9.71 -0.21 -14.70
N LEU A 33 8.80 -0.59 -15.60
CA LEU A 33 8.94 -0.35 -17.04
C LEU A 33 8.98 1.14 -17.39
N GLU A 34 8.05 1.93 -16.86
CA GLU A 34 8.00 3.38 -17.12
C GLU A 34 9.28 4.08 -16.66
N MET A 35 9.85 3.64 -15.54
CA MET A 35 11.11 4.14 -15.01
C MET A 35 12.35 3.52 -15.69
N GLN A 36 12.16 2.56 -16.62
CA GLN A 36 13.22 1.79 -17.28
C GLN A 36 14.23 1.21 -16.27
N LEU A 37 13.75 0.73 -15.13
CA LEU A 37 14.60 0.14 -14.10
C LEU A 37 15.01 -1.27 -14.51
N GLU A 38 16.30 -1.48 -14.72
CA GLU A 38 16.84 -2.80 -14.99
C GLU A 38 16.51 -3.76 -13.84
N PRO A 39 15.99 -4.99 -14.10
CA PRO A 39 15.61 -5.95 -13.06
C PRO A 39 16.69 -6.19 -11.99
N HIS A 40 17.97 -6.19 -12.38
CA HIS A 40 19.09 -6.40 -11.47
C HIS A 40 19.43 -5.18 -10.58
N ARG A 41 18.72 -4.06 -10.76
CA ARG A 41 18.79 -2.85 -9.91
C ARG A 41 17.63 -2.75 -8.93
N VAL A 42 16.65 -3.66 -9.00
CA VAL A 42 15.44 -3.67 -8.18
C VAL A 42 15.46 -4.87 -7.25
N ALA A 43 15.10 -4.65 -5.99
CA ALA A 43 14.90 -5.71 -5.01
C ALA A 43 13.52 -5.57 -4.34
N ILE A 44 12.69 -6.60 -4.46
CA ILE A 44 11.34 -6.65 -3.89
C ILE A 44 11.34 -7.59 -2.69
N PHE A 45 11.02 -7.05 -1.52
CA PHE A 45 10.93 -7.79 -0.27
C PHE A 45 9.48 -7.97 0.11
N SER A 46 9.10 -9.15 0.58
CA SER A 46 7.74 -9.40 1.06
C SER A 46 7.69 -10.12 2.39
N GLY A 47 6.61 -9.91 3.12
CA GLY A 47 6.23 -10.70 4.29
C GLY A 47 5.45 -11.96 3.91
N ILE A 48 4.62 -12.47 4.82
CA ILE A 48 3.80 -13.68 4.59
C ILE A 48 2.33 -13.30 4.41
N GLY A 49 1.71 -13.84 3.36
CA GLY A 49 0.31 -13.61 3.02
C GLY A 49 0.05 -13.86 1.53
N CYS A 50 -1.17 -13.61 1.05
CA CYS A 50 -1.43 -13.60 -0.40
C CYS A 50 -0.55 -12.54 -1.08
N SER A 51 -0.56 -11.33 -0.54
CA SER A 51 0.34 -10.22 -0.90
C SER A 51 1.81 -10.59 -0.86
N GLY A 52 2.20 -11.43 0.11
CA GLY A 52 3.55 -11.96 0.30
C GLY A 52 4.11 -12.69 -0.92
N LYS A 53 3.26 -13.19 -1.81
CA LYS A 53 3.70 -13.90 -3.02
C LYS A 53 4.22 -12.98 -4.14
N THR A 54 4.04 -11.67 -4.02
CA THR A 54 4.40 -10.69 -5.05
C THR A 54 5.81 -10.85 -5.65
N PRO A 55 6.90 -11.07 -4.88
CA PRO A 55 8.24 -11.22 -5.46
C PRO A 55 8.40 -12.42 -6.40
N HIS A 56 7.52 -13.43 -6.32
CA HIS A 56 7.55 -14.58 -7.23
C HIS A 56 6.97 -14.25 -8.61
N PHE A 57 6.22 -13.15 -8.73
CA PHE A 57 5.52 -12.75 -9.95
C PHE A 57 6.16 -11.55 -10.66
N VAL A 58 7.20 -10.97 -10.08
CA VAL A 58 7.95 -9.86 -10.66
C VAL A 58 9.39 -10.30 -10.92
N ASN A 59 9.84 -10.19 -12.15
CA ASN A 59 11.22 -10.52 -12.52
C ASN A 59 12.17 -9.39 -12.08
N ALA A 60 12.67 -9.51 -10.86
CA ALA A 60 13.67 -8.68 -10.18
C ALA A 60 14.32 -9.54 -9.07
N TYR A 61 15.25 -8.99 -8.27
CA TYR A 61 15.64 -9.70 -7.05
C TYR A 61 14.45 -9.78 -6.11
N GLY A 62 14.07 -10.99 -5.67
CA GLY A 62 12.91 -11.23 -4.82
C GLY A 62 13.29 -11.91 -3.51
N PHE A 63 12.80 -11.40 -2.38
CA PHE A 63 13.01 -11.97 -1.05
C PHE A 63 11.66 -12.15 -0.35
N HIS A 64 11.20 -13.39 -0.24
CA HIS A 64 10.01 -13.76 0.52
C HIS A 64 10.43 -14.14 1.94
N THR A 65 10.11 -13.28 2.91
CA THR A 65 10.73 -13.30 4.23
C THR A 65 9.87 -14.00 5.29
N LEU A 66 9.87 -13.51 6.53
CA LEU A 66 9.03 -13.99 7.63
C LEU A 66 7.87 -13.02 7.87
N HIS A 67 6.80 -13.53 8.49
CA HIS A 67 5.59 -12.75 8.75
C HIS A 67 5.91 -11.51 9.60
N GLY A 68 5.59 -10.32 9.08
CA GLY A 68 5.86 -9.03 9.71
C GLY A 68 7.33 -8.65 9.79
N ARG A 69 8.22 -9.28 9.01
CA ARG A 69 9.67 -9.00 9.01
C ARG A 69 10.18 -8.40 7.70
N VAL A 70 9.27 -8.03 6.80
CA VAL A 70 9.64 -7.39 5.52
C VAL A 70 10.42 -6.09 5.70
N LEU A 71 9.95 -5.20 6.58
CA LEU A 71 10.56 -3.88 6.80
C LEU A 71 11.97 -3.91 7.40
N PRO A 72 12.28 -4.71 8.45
CA PRO A 72 13.66 -4.80 8.94
C PRO A 72 14.63 -5.40 7.91
N ILE A 73 14.17 -6.32 7.07
CA ILE A 73 15.00 -6.92 6.02
C ILE A 73 15.23 -5.93 4.87
N ALA A 74 14.18 -5.23 4.41
CA ALA A 74 14.29 -4.17 3.41
C ALA A 74 15.20 -3.03 3.89
N THR A 75 15.11 -2.66 5.18
CA THR A 75 16.02 -1.72 5.84
C THR A 75 17.48 -2.16 5.72
N GLY A 76 17.78 -3.42 6.06
CA GLY A 76 19.13 -3.96 5.94
C GLY A 76 19.65 -3.93 4.50
N ALA A 77 18.81 -4.27 3.52
CA ALA A 77 19.16 -4.20 2.11
C ALA A 77 19.47 -2.78 1.65
N ARG A 78 18.60 -1.80 2.01
CA ARG A 78 18.78 -0.39 1.62
C ARG A 78 20.04 0.24 2.21
N LEU A 79 20.38 -0.12 3.45
CA LEU A 79 21.61 0.32 4.12
C LEU A 79 22.86 -0.33 3.52
N SER A 80 22.78 -1.62 3.15
CA SER A 80 23.92 -2.38 2.65
C SER A 80 24.28 -2.04 1.20
N ASN A 81 23.27 -1.74 0.36
CA ASN A 81 23.50 -1.34 -1.03
C ASN A 81 22.62 -0.15 -1.41
N PRO A 82 23.15 1.08 -1.24
CA PRO A 82 22.37 2.27 -1.48
C PRO A 82 21.95 2.54 -2.93
N GLY A 83 22.50 1.79 -3.89
CA GLY A 83 22.19 1.93 -5.31
C GLY A 83 21.02 1.05 -5.79
N LEU A 84 20.48 0.19 -4.94
CA LEU A 84 19.30 -0.62 -5.26
C LEU A 84 18.01 0.18 -5.04
N THR A 85 17.09 0.05 -5.99
CA THR A 85 15.69 0.41 -5.76
C THR A 85 15.05 -0.68 -4.90
N VAL A 86 14.69 -0.34 -3.67
CA VAL A 86 14.10 -1.26 -2.70
C VAL A 86 12.59 -1.02 -2.61
N VAL A 87 11.82 -2.07 -2.85
CA VAL A 87 10.36 -2.07 -2.68
C VAL A 87 9.97 -3.15 -1.69
N ALA A 88 9.38 -2.76 -0.58
CA ALA A 88 8.76 -3.66 0.38
C ALA A 88 7.27 -3.80 0.07
N VAL A 89 6.72 -5.01 0.17
CA VAL A 89 5.30 -5.29 -0.01
C VAL A 89 4.78 -6.17 1.13
N GLY A 90 3.57 -5.90 1.61
CA GLY A 90 3.00 -6.66 2.73
C GLY A 90 1.48 -6.51 2.79
N GLY A 91 0.81 -7.50 3.38
CA GLY A 91 -0.61 -7.38 3.69
C GLY A 91 -0.84 -6.45 4.88
N ASP A 92 -2.04 -5.88 4.99
CA ASP A 92 -2.53 -5.19 6.19
C ASP A 92 -2.20 -5.93 7.50
N GLY A 93 -2.45 -7.23 7.56
CA GLY A 93 -2.12 -8.08 8.70
C GLY A 93 -0.63 -8.32 8.93
N ASP A 94 0.16 -8.44 7.86
CA ASP A 94 1.60 -8.61 7.93
C ASP A 94 2.28 -7.34 8.43
N GLY A 95 1.92 -6.19 7.86
CA GLY A 95 2.52 -4.90 8.16
C GLY A 95 2.01 -4.23 9.43
N LEU A 96 0.71 -4.29 9.68
CA LEU A 96 0.04 -3.56 10.78
C LEU A 96 -0.41 -4.48 11.92
N GLY A 97 -0.35 -5.80 11.74
CA GLY A 97 -0.54 -6.77 12.80
C GLY A 97 0.81 -7.06 13.47
N ILE A 98 1.41 -8.20 13.13
CA ILE A 98 2.69 -8.63 13.70
C ILE A 98 3.87 -7.71 13.33
N GLY A 99 3.79 -6.98 12.22
CA GLY A 99 4.82 -6.06 11.72
C GLY A 99 4.77 -4.65 12.30
N ALA A 100 3.74 -4.29 13.08
CA ALA A 100 3.46 -2.91 13.49
C ALA A 100 4.64 -2.21 14.17
N GLY A 101 5.39 -2.92 15.02
CA GLY A 101 6.58 -2.36 15.67
C GLY A 101 7.66 -1.94 14.65
N HIS A 102 7.84 -2.71 13.59
CA HIS A 102 8.79 -2.35 12.52
C HIS A 102 8.23 -1.25 11.61
N PHE A 103 6.91 -1.22 11.40
CA PHE A 103 6.23 -0.16 10.65
C PHE A 103 6.50 1.21 11.25
N VAL A 104 6.28 1.38 12.56
CA VAL A 104 6.54 2.65 13.26
C VAL A 104 7.99 3.06 13.13
N ASN A 105 8.91 2.12 13.36
CA ASN A 105 10.34 2.42 13.32
C ASN A 105 10.91 2.62 11.91
N THR A 106 10.16 2.25 10.86
CA THR A 106 10.55 2.53 9.47
C THR A 106 10.30 4.00 9.13
N GLY A 107 9.14 4.55 9.52
CA GLY A 107 8.87 5.97 9.42
C GLY A 107 9.94 6.79 10.14
N ARG A 108 10.21 6.48 11.41
CA ARG A 108 11.20 7.20 12.24
C ARG A 108 12.61 7.27 11.65
N ARG A 109 13.01 6.28 10.85
CA ARG A 109 14.35 6.21 10.26
C ARG A 109 14.46 6.94 8.92
N ASN A 110 13.34 7.18 8.26
CA ASN A 110 13.26 7.84 6.95
C ASN A 110 14.28 7.29 5.92
N LEU A 111 14.35 5.97 5.78
CA LEU A 111 15.23 5.34 4.79
C LEU A 111 14.55 5.36 3.43
N ASP A 112 15.33 5.64 2.39
CA ASP A 112 14.87 5.81 1.01
C ASP A 112 14.41 4.49 0.37
N PHE A 113 13.20 4.05 0.70
CA PHE A 113 12.54 2.91 0.08
C PHE A 113 11.02 3.00 0.17
N THR A 114 10.33 2.30 -0.74
CA THR A 114 8.87 2.29 -0.81
C THR A 114 8.30 1.07 -0.09
N TYR A 115 7.29 1.25 0.75
CA TYR A 115 6.46 0.21 1.32
C TYR A 115 5.03 0.27 0.77
N VAL A 116 4.60 -0.80 0.10
CA VAL A 116 3.26 -0.96 -0.47
C VAL A 116 2.46 -1.92 0.40
N LEU A 117 1.43 -1.40 1.06
CA LEU A 117 0.50 -2.19 1.85
C LEU A 117 -0.69 -2.65 1.01
N TYR A 118 -1.01 -3.93 1.11
CA TYR A 118 -2.13 -4.56 0.42
C TYR A 118 -3.27 -4.64 1.45
N ASP A 119 -4.21 -3.70 1.41
CA ASP A 119 -5.28 -3.54 2.39
C ASP A 119 -6.61 -4.13 1.89
N ASN A 120 -6.94 -5.34 2.34
CA ASN A 120 -8.18 -6.04 2.02
C ASN A 120 -9.09 -6.31 3.23
N GLY A 121 -8.69 -5.87 4.42
CA GLY A 121 -9.43 -6.09 5.66
C GLY A 121 -9.36 -7.52 6.21
N VAL A 122 -8.61 -8.45 5.61
CA VAL A 122 -8.62 -9.87 6.02
C VAL A 122 -7.28 -10.58 5.85
N TYR A 123 -7.00 -11.53 6.74
CA TYR A 123 -5.92 -12.50 6.53
C TYR A 123 -6.32 -13.55 5.49
N GLY A 124 -6.22 -13.20 4.20
CA GLY A 124 -6.68 -14.04 3.09
C GLY A 124 -6.02 -15.42 3.04
N LEU A 125 -4.69 -15.49 3.18
CA LEU A 125 -3.95 -16.76 3.08
C LEU A 125 -4.33 -17.76 4.17
N THR A 126 -4.72 -17.28 5.34
CA THR A 126 -5.12 -18.09 6.50
C THR A 126 -6.62 -18.28 6.60
N LYS A 127 -7.38 -17.97 5.54
CA LYS A 127 -8.83 -18.19 5.39
C LYS A 127 -9.74 -17.13 6.02
N GLY A 128 -9.33 -15.86 6.05
CA GLY A 128 -10.27 -14.74 6.16
C GLY A 128 -10.52 -14.20 7.58
N GLN A 129 -9.60 -14.38 8.52
CA GLN A 129 -9.70 -13.71 9.82
C GLN A 129 -9.63 -12.18 9.65
N ALA A 130 -10.27 -11.43 10.55
CA ALA A 130 -10.21 -9.96 10.54
C ALA A 130 -8.76 -9.46 10.62
N SER A 131 -8.35 -8.61 9.68
CA SER A 131 -7.08 -7.89 9.75
C SER A 131 -7.20 -6.64 10.65
N PRO A 132 -6.10 -5.95 10.97
CA PRO A 132 -6.12 -4.71 11.74
C PRO A 132 -6.88 -3.55 11.07
N THR A 133 -7.16 -3.61 9.77
CA THR A 133 -7.87 -2.54 9.05
C THR A 133 -9.39 -2.77 9.00
N LEU A 134 -9.87 -3.96 9.34
CA LEU A 134 -11.29 -4.27 9.40
C LEU A 134 -11.97 -3.56 10.59
N PRO A 135 -13.04 -2.76 10.39
CA PRO A 135 -13.71 -2.07 11.47
C PRO A 135 -14.38 -3.02 12.47
N LYS A 136 -14.45 -2.61 13.74
CA LYS A 136 -15.24 -3.29 14.75
C LYS A 136 -16.70 -3.42 14.33
N GLY A 137 -17.33 -4.55 14.67
CA GLY A 137 -18.72 -4.85 14.34
C GLY A 137 -18.92 -5.34 12.90
N VAL A 138 -17.91 -5.25 12.04
CA VAL A 138 -17.97 -5.82 10.68
C VAL A 138 -17.77 -7.33 10.74
N LYS A 139 -18.59 -8.06 10.00
CA LYS A 139 -18.51 -9.52 9.87
C LYS A 139 -18.50 -9.89 8.39
N THR A 140 -17.34 -10.28 7.86
CA THR A 140 -17.26 -10.84 6.51
C THR A 140 -17.84 -12.28 6.49
N LYS A 141 -18.18 -12.81 5.32
CA LYS A 141 -18.68 -14.19 5.15
C LYS A 141 -17.76 -15.26 5.73
N SER A 142 -16.46 -14.97 5.82
CA SER A 142 -15.45 -15.90 6.33
C SER A 142 -15.38 -15.95 7.86
N MET A 143 -15.98 -14.99 8.56
CA MET A 143 -15.90 -14.86 10.00
C MET A 143 -17.11 -15.47 10.71
N PRO A 144 -16.93 -16.20 11.84
CA PRO A 144 -18.05 -16.76 12.60
C PRO A 144 -18.84 -15.68 13.36
N ALA A 145 -18.16 -14.62 13.80
CA ALA A 145 -18.72 -13.51 14.57
C ALA A 145 -18.13 -12.17 14.11
N PRO A 146 -18.78 -11.03 14.40
CA PRO A 146 -18.24 -9.71 14.09
C PRO A 146 -16.87 -9.44 14.71
N ALA A 147 -16.07 -8.60 14.04
CA ALA A 147 -14.80 -8.10 14.56
C ALA A 147 -15.03 -7.40 15.91
N ILE A 148 -14.21 -7.74 16.90
CA ILE A 148 -14.34 -7.20 18.27
C ILE A 148 -13.33 -6.09 18.58
N ILE A 149 -12.36 -5.88 17.69
CA ILE A 149 -11.25 -4.93 17.84
C ILE A 149 -11.48 -3.74 16.91
N GLU A 150 -11.12 -2.55 17.37
CA GLU A 150 -11.13 -1.34 16.53
C GLU A 150 -10.09 -1.41 15.42
N ARG A 151 -10.40 -0.79 14.29
CA ARG A 151 -9.45 -0.71 13.18
C ARG A 151 -8.31 0.27 13.47
N VAL A 152 -7.15 -0.03 12.90
CA VAL A 152 -6.05 0.90 12.72
C VAL A 152 -6.24 1.64 11.40
N ASN A 153 -5.98 2.95 11.39
CA ASN A 153 -5.91 3.74 10.16
C ASN A 153 -4.45 3.73 9.66
N PRO A 154 -4.13 3.05 8.53
CA PRO A 154 -2.76 2.91 8.05
C PRO A 154 -2.09 4.27 7.78
N ILE A 155 -2.84 5.19 7.18
CA ILE A 155 -2.37 6.51 6.81
C ILE A 155 -2.09 7.36 8.05
N ALA A 156 -3.01 7.37 9.02
CA ALA A 156 -2.79 8.12 10.25
C ALA A 156 -1.57 7.60 11.02
N MET A 157 -1.40 6.27 11.06
CA MET A 157 -0.25 5.63 11.67
C MET A 157 1.04 5.97 10.93
N ALA A 158 1.05 6.02 9.60
CA ALA A 158 2.21 6.40 8.80
C ALA A 158 2.66 7.84 9.09
N VAL A 159 1.71 8.79 9.04
CA VAL A 159 2.00 10.21 9.34
C VAL A 159 2.53 10.37 10.77
N ALA A 160 1.88 9.74 11.75
CA ALA A 160 2.33 9.78 13.15
C ALA A 160 3.69 9.09 13.38
N SER A 161 4.03 8.11 12.56
CA SER A 161 5.31 7.38 12.65
C SER A 161 6.47 8.09 11.96
N GLY A 162 6.22 9.17 11.20
CA GLY A 162 7.25 9.95 10.51
C GLY A 162 7.60 9.47 9.11
N TYR A 163 6.70 8.77 8.40
CA TYR A 163 6.86 8.58 6.96
C TYR A 163 6.79 9.95 6.25
N THR A 164 7.67 10.16 5.29
CA THR A 164 7.84 11.45 4.59
C THR A 164 7.15 11.48 3.24
N PHE A 165 6.78 10.31 2.71
CA PHE A 165 5.79 10.18 1.65
C PHE A 165 4.68 9.25 2.11
N VAL A 166 3.43 9.71 2.04
CA VAL A 166 2.25 8.93 2.45
C VAL A 166 1.18 9.07 1.39
N ALA A 167 0.75 7.98 0.77
CA ALA A 167 -0.33 7.99 -0.22
C ALA A 167 -1.29 6.83 0.02
N ARG A 168 -2.47 6.95 -0.56
CA ARG A 168 -3.40 5.84 -0.77
C ARG A 168 -3.57 5.64 -2.28
N SER A 169 -3.99 4.46 -2.70
CA SER A 169 -4.56 4.22 -4.02
C SER A 169 -5.43 2.95 -4.03
N TYR A 170 -6.00 2.60 -5.18
CA TYR A 170 -6.89 1.48 -5.36
C TYR A 170 -6.37 0.51 -6.41
N ALA A 171 -6.38 -0.78 -6.07
CA ALA A 171 -5.84 -1.84 -6.93
C ALA A 171 -6.50 -1.93 -8.30
N LEU A 172 -7.77 -1.53 -8.44
CA LEU A 172 -8.47 -1.58 -9.73
C LEU A 172 -8.38 -0.28 -10.55
N ASP A 173 -7.82 0.81 -10.01
CA ASP A 173 -7.35 1.96 -10.81
C ASP A 173 -5.83 1.84 -11.05
N VAL A 174 -5.46 0.85 -11.87
CA VAL A 174 -4.06 0.50 -12.16
C VAL A 174 -3.26 1.68 -12.70
N ARG A 175 -3.89 2.56 -13.50
CA ARG A 175 -3.19 3.71 -14.09
C ARG A 175 -2.78 4.69 -12.99
N HIS A 176 -3.69 4.97 -12.07
CA HIS A 176 -3.38 5.83 -10.97
C HIS A 176 -2.39 5.19 -10.00
N LEU A 177 -2.60 3.93 -9.60
CA LEU A 177 -1.69 3.21 -8.71
C LEU A 177 -0.26 3.21 -9.27
N LYS A 178 -0.09 2.98 -10.59
CA LYS A 178 1.22 3.09 -11.26
C LYS A 178 1.88 4.45 -11.05
N GLN A 179 1.13 5.55 -11.19
CA GLN A 179 1.66 6.90 -10.98
C GLN A 179 2.00 7.17 -9.51
N THR A 180 1.20 6.65 -8.58
CA THR A 180 1.50 6.73 -7.13
C THR A 180 2.77 5.98 -6.79
N LEU A 181 2.92 4.76 -7.29
CA LEU A 181 4.12 3.96 -7.07
C LEU A 181 5.36 4.60 -7.69
N ARG A 182 5.24 5.22 -8.87
CA ARG A 182 6.34 5.98 -9.49
C ARG A 182 6.79 7.11 -8.56
N ALA A 183 5.85 7.95 -8.11
CA ALA A 183 6.16 9.04 -7.18
C ALA A 183 6.78 8.52 -5.87
N ALA A 184 6.24 7.43 -5.32
CA ALA A 184 6.74 6.82 -4.10
C ALA A 184 8.16 6.21 -4.24
N ILE A 185 8.56 5.76 -5.42
CA ILE A 185 9.91 5.25 -5.71
C ILE A 185 10.88 6.41 -6.00
N GLU A 186 10.40 7.50 -6.58
CA GLU A 186 11.20 8.72 -6.82
C GLU A 186 11.45 9.53 -5.54
N HIS A 187 10.57 9.37 -4.55
CA HIS A 187 10.67 10.02 -3.24
C HIS A 187 11.94 9.61 -2.49
N ARG A 188 12.67 10.59 -1.93
CA ARG A 188 13.88 10.36 -1.13
C ARG A 188 13.53 10.22 0.34
N GLY A 189 13.07 9.04 0.73
CA GLY A 189 12.72 8.77 2.12
C GLY A 189 11.84 7.54 2.28
N SER A 190 11.35 7.31 3.49
CA SER A 190 10.40 6.22 3.74
C SER A 190 9.07 6.58 3.10
N ALA A 191 8.76 5.95 1.96
CA ALA A 191 7.50 6.15 1.26
C ALA A 191 6.51 5.04 1.60
N PHE A 192 5.29 5.41 1.97
CA PHE A 192 4.20 4.48 2.29
C PHE A 192 3.03 4.66 1.33
N VAL A 193 2.61 3.55 0.70
CA VAL A 193 1.43 3.50 -0.17
C VAL A 193 0.46 2.47 0.38
N ASP A 194 -0.67 2.95 0.89
CA ASP A 194 -1.80 2.12 1.30
C ASP A 194 -2.66 1.79 0.07
N VAL A 195 -2.68 0.52 -0.36
CA VAL A 195 -3.44 0.11 -1.55
C VAL A 195 -4.69 -0.63 -1.12
N LEU A 196 -5.83 0.05 -1.25
CA LEU A 196 -7.15 -0.56 -1.11
C LEU A 196 -7.30 -1.67 -2.16
N GLN A 197 -7.67 -2.87 -1.74
CA GLN A 197 -7.72 -4.02 -2.65
C GLN A 197 -8.80 -5.03 -2.27
N THR A 198 -9.38 -5.68 -3.29
CA THR A 198 -10.50 -6.60 -3.12
C THR A 198 -10.05 -8.03 -2.84
N CYS A 199 -10.60 -8.65 -1.79
CA CYS A 199 -10.47 -10.08 -1.52
C CYS A 199 -11.80 -10.83 -1.75
N PRO A 200 -12.14 -11.19 -3.01
CA PRO A 200 -13.46 -11.75 -3.35
C PRO A 200 -13.75 -13.08 -2.65
N THR A 201 -12.72 -13.83 -2.27
CA THR A 201 -12.86 -15.13 -1.61
C THR A 201 -13.36 -15.00 -0.18
N TYR A 202 -13.01 -13.94 0.56
CA TYR A 202 -13.24 -13.85 2.00
C TYR A 202 -13.90 -12.55 2.47
N ASN A 203 -13.57 -11.39 1.89
CA ASN A 203 -14.20 -10.11 2.20
C ASN A 203 -15.25 -9.77 1.14
N ASP A 204 -16.50 -10.07 1.47
CA ASP A 204 -17.70 -9.83 0.65
C ASP A 204 -18.35 -8.47 0.93
N ILE A 205 -17.70 -7.60 1.72
CA ILE A 205 -18.21 -6.29 2.08
C ILE A 205 -17.48 -5.21 1.27
N ASN A 206 -16.15 -5.18 1.35
CA ASN A 206 -15.33 -4.22 0.60
C ASN A 206 -15.05 -4.77 -0.81
N THR A 207 -16.12 -4.95 -1.59
CA THR A 207 -16.05 -5.46 -2.97
C THR A 207 -15.77 -4.34 -3.97
N LYS A 208 -15.56 -4.72 -5.23
CA LYS A 208 -15.43 -3.76 -6.34
C LYS A 208 -16.65 -2.85 -6.43
N GLU A 209 -17.84 -3.43 -6.33
CA GLU A 209 -19.13 -2.74 -6.42
C GLU A 209 -19.30 -1.78 -5.24
N TRP A 210 -18.84 -2.18 -4.05
CA TRP A 210 -18.81 -1.30 -2.87
C TRP A 210 -17.86 -0.12 -3.09
N TYR A 211 -16.63 -0.31 -3.54
CA TYR A 211 -15.77 0.83 -3.89
C TYR A 211 -16.36 1.70 -5.00
N GLY A 212 -17.08 1.08 -5.95
CA GLY A 212 -17.86 1.76 -7.00
C GLY A 212 -19.11 2.50 -6.51
N GLY A 213 -19.50 2.32 -5.24
CA GLY A 213 -20.64 3.00 -4.65
C GLY A 213 -22.00 2.50 -5.13
N GLU A 214 -22.09 1.27 -5.63
CA GLU A 214 -23.33 0.74 -6.21
C GLU A 214 -24.50 0.63 -5.22
N ASP A 215 -24.18 0.48 -3.93
CA ASP A 215 -25.13 0.48 -2.82
C ASP A 215 -25.51 1.89 -2.33
N LEU A 216 -24.83 2.94 -2.78
CA LEU A 216 -25.18 4.32 -2.42
C LEU A 216 -26.42 4.81 -3.18
N PRO A 217 -27.26 5.68 -2.58
CA PRO A 217 -28.43 6.24 -3.26
C PRO A 217 -28.11 6.95 -4.58
N VAL A 218 -26.94 7.60 -4.65
CA VAL A 218 -26.48 8.39 -5.80
C VAL A 218 -25.66 7.54 -6.79
N LYS A 219 -25.33 6.28 -6.45
CA LYS A 219 -24.51 5.36 -7.27
C LYS A 219 -23.23 5.99 -7.83
N ALA A 220 -22.53 6.74 -6.98
CA ALA A 220 -21.26 7.38 -7.32
C ALA A 220 -20.11 6.64 -6.62
N PRO A 221 -18.92 6.53 -7.24
CA PRO A 221 -17.76 5.93 -6.60
C PRO A 221 -17.49 6.55 -5.23
N ARG A 222 -17.21 5.70 -4.23
CA ARG A 222 -16.73 6.16 -2.93
C ARG A 222 -15.36 6.82 -3.07
N LEU A 223 -14.56 6.29 -3.98
CA LEU A 223 -13.20 6.71 -4.26
C LEU A 223 -13.17 8.02 -5.04
N TYR A 224 -12.44 9.01 -4.53
CA TYR A 224 -12.18 10.27 -5.23
C TYR A 224 -10.70 10.65 -5.19
N LYS A 225 -10.28 11.39 -6.22
CA LYS A 225 -8.90 11.84 -6.39
C LYS A 225 -8.64 13.12 -5.61
N LEU A 226 -7.61 13.11 -4.78
CA LEU A 226 -7.34 14.26 -3.92
C LEU A 226 -6.70 15.40 -4.72
N GLU A 227 -5.93 15.09 -5.76
CA GLU A 227 -5.39 16.07 -6.71
C GLU A 227 -6.50 16.87 -7.42
N ASP A 228 -7.66 16.26 -7.67
CA ASP A 228 -8.80 16.93 -8.30
C ASP A 228 -9.51 17.90 -7.34
N SER A 229 -9.19 17.85 -6.04
CA SER A 229 -9.77 18.72 -5.01
C SER A 229 -8.97 20.00 -4.73
N GLY A 230 -7.82 20.19 -5.40
CA GLY A 230 -6.90 21.30 -5.13
C GLY A 230 -6.06 21.10 -3.86
N TYR A 231 -6.02 19.89 -3.31
CA TYR A 231 -5.16 19.55 -2.19
C TYR A 231 -3.69 19.58 -2.60
N ASN A 232 -2.84 20.13 -1.74
CA ASN A 232 -1.39 20.10 -1.91
C ASN A 232 -0.73 19.49 -0.67
N GLY A 233 -0.30 18.23 -0.77
CA GLY A 233 0.41 17.49 0.27
C GLY A 233 1.93 17.71 0.30
N VAL A 234 2.48 18.42 -0.69
CA VAL A 234 3.92 18.67 -0.79
C VAL A 234 4.31 19.74 0.22
N VAL A 235 5.36 19.47 1.00
CA VAL A 235 6.04 20.44 1.86
C VAL A 235 7.10 21.15 1.03
N ALA A 236 6.91 22.44 0.77
CA ALA A 236 7.83 23.25 -0.03
C ALA A 236 8.93 23.89 0.83
N ASP A 237 8.59 24.34 2.04
CA ASP A 237 9.52 24.82 3.05
C ASP A 237 9.54 23.82 4.24
N PRO A 238 10.69 23.22 4.59
CA PRO A 238 10.78 22.29 5.72
C PRO A 238 10.70 22.97 7.09
N SER A 239 10.16 24.19 7.17
CA SER A 239 9.84 24.84 8.44
C SER A 239 8.83 24.02 9.24
N THR A 240 8.98 24.05 10.56
CA THR A 240 8.11 23.33 11.50
C THR A 240 6.64 23.64 11.26
N ASP A 241 6.30 24.88 10.86
CA ASP A 241 4.93 25.32 10.67
C ASP A 241 4.28 24.73 9.41
N GLU A 242 4.99 24.72 8.27
CA GLU A 242 4.45 24.09 7.05
C GLU A 242 4.34 22.57 7.25
N VAL A 243 5.39 21.93 7.77
CA VAL A 243 5.39 20.48 8.05
C VAL A 243 4.21 20.09 8.95
N ASN A 244 4.00 20.80 10.06
CA ASN A 244 2.89 20.51 10.97
C ASN A 244 1.53 20.75 10.32
N THR A 245 1.40 21.80 9.51
CA THR A 245 0.16 22.10 8.77
C THR A 245 -0.17 21.00 7.77
N LYS A 246 0.81 20.56 6.96
CA LYS A 246 0.62 19.48 5.98
C LYS A 246 0.31 18.15 6.67
N LYS A 247 1.03 17.81 7.74
CA LYS A 247 0.74 16.61 8.56
C LYS A 247 -0.65 16.65 9.18
N GLY A 248 -1.06 17.78 9.74
CA GLY A 248 -2.40 17.96 10.29
C GLY A 248 -3.50 17.76 9.24
N ASN A 249 -3.34 18.36 8.06
CA ASN A 249 -4.27 18.20 6.95
C ASN A 249 -4.32 16.74 6.44
N ALA A 250 -3.16 16.09 6.30
CA ALA A 250 -3.05 14.69 5.94
C ALA A 250 -3.77 13.79 6.94
N LEU A 251 -3.63 14.06 8.25
CA LEU A 251 -4.32 13.35 9.32
C LEU A 251 -5.84 13.54 9.25
N VAL A 252 -6.34 14.77 9.11
CA VAL A 252 -7.80 15.02 9.02
C VAL A 252 -8.38 14.29 7.81
N LYS A 253 -7.73 14.45 6.65
CA LYS A 253 -8.10 13.71 5.43
C LYS A 253 -8.04 12.21 5.65
N SER A 254 -7.12 11.73 6.48
CA SER A 254 -6.92 10.31 6.75
C SER A 254 -8.18 9.57 7.22
N PHE A 255 -9.08 10.27 7.92
CA PHE A 255 -10.26 9.70 8.57
C PHE A 255 -11.52 9.68 7.69
N GLU A 256 -11.50 10.28 6.49
CA GLU A 256 -12.61 10.16 5.55
C GLU A 256 -12.84 8.69 5.16
N TRP A 257 -14.02 8.16 5.50
CA TRP A 257 -14.45 6.80 5.24
C TRP A 257 -15.99 6.72 5.18
N GLY A 258 -16.54 5.76 4.43
CA GLY A 258 -17.98 5.61 4.24
C GLY A 258 -18.37 5.97 2.81
N ASP A 259 -19.24 6.96 2.65
CA ASP A 259 -19.74 7.39 1.32
C ASP A 259 -18.67 8.09 0.48
N LYS A 260 -17.64 8.64 1.14
CA LYS A 260 -16.46 9.21 0.50
C LYS A 260 -15.21 8.62 1.14
N ILE A 261 -14.35 8.09 0.29
CA ILE A 261 -13.05 7.54 0.62
C ILE A 261 -12.09 8.27 -0.31
N ARG A 262 -11.16 9.04 0.25
CA ARG A 262 -10.09 9.60 -0.56
C ARG A 262 -9.23 8.44 -1.06
N ASP A 263 -8.91 8.49 -2.32
CA ASP A 263 -8.19 7.39 -2.94
C ASP A 263 -6.73 7.78 -3.18
N ILE A 264 -6.39 9.03 -3.51
CA ILE A 264 -5.35 9.21 -4.54
C ILE A 264 -4.54 10.52 -4.35
N ALA A 265 -3.22 10.50 -4.66
CA ALA A 265 -2.14 11.52 -4.45
C ALA A 265 -1.42 11.51 -3.08
N PRO A 266 -0.12 11.94 -3.01
CA PRO A 266 0.59 12.02 -1.74
C PRO A 266 -0.14 12.97 -0.80
N LEU A 267 -0.57 12.41 0.32
CA LEU A 267 -1.12 13.10 1.47
C LEU A 267 -0.05 13.93 2.16
N LEU A 268 1.18 13.46 2.09
CA LEU A 268 2.38 14.15 2.55
C LEU A 268 3.52 13.76 1.61
N ASP A 269 4.30 14.74 1.18
CA ASP A 269 5.56 14.56 0.45
C ASP A 269 6.55 15.63 0.97
N GLU A 270 7.48 15.21 1.83
CA GLU A 270 8.56 16.06 2.33
C GLU A 270 9.78 15.92 1.41
N LEU A 271 10.10 16.99 0.67
CA LEU A 271 11.32 17.07 -0.14
C LEU A 271 12.56 17.18 0.79
N THR A 272 12.99 16.07 1.38
CA THR A 272 14.22 16.01 2.22
C THR A 272 15.45 15.62 1.42
#